data_AF-A0A1F2ZAP4-F1
#
_entry.id   AF-A0A1F2ZAP4-F1
#
_cell.length_a   1.000
_cell.length_b   1.000
_cell.length_c   1.000
_cell.angle_alpha   90.00
_cell.angle_beta   90.00
_cell.angle_gamma   90.00
#
_symmetry.space_group_name_H-M   'P 1'
#
loop_
_entity.id
_entity.type
_entity.pdbx_description
1 polymer ?
#
loop_
_entity_poly.entity_id
_entity_poly.type
_entity_poly.pdbx_seq_one_letter_code
_entity_poly.pdbx_strand_id
1 'polypeptide(L)'
;MKIILVLLTVLFPLLAFAQTENTIPKTGLYAFETSAGMKVGAAFGVLSGGDTDDQLLSVTSTVSPRIEIHEMKDVNGIMQMRQVASMPIKKNTENKLGPMGYHLMLMDLNAPLQKGTNIPVTLLFKNAGEKKMNIPVLARQAK
;
A
#
# COMPACT_ATOMS: atom_id res chain seq x y z
N MET A 1 -62.16 -10.36 25.52
CA MET A 1 -61.57 -11.16 24.41
C MET A 1 -61.35 -10.21 23.24
N LYS A 2 -60.14 -10.21 22.66
CA LYS A 2 -59.68 -9.44 21.47
C LYS A 2 -59.30 -7.97 21.73
N ILE A 3 -58.22 -7.40 21.19
CA ILE A 3 -56.84 -7.79 20.87
C ILE A 3 -56.12 -6.43 20.75
N ILE A 4 -54.95 -6.31 21.36
CA ILE A 4 -54.06 -5.14 21.31
C ILE A 4 -53.47 -5.01 19.90
N LEU A 5 -53.40 -3.80 19.35
CA LEU A 5 -52.57 -3.51 18.17
C LEU A 5 -51.73 -2.25 18.44
N VAL A 6 -50.53 -2.46 19.00
CA VAL A 6 -49.49 -1.44 19.12
C VAL A 6 -48.66 -1.48 17.84
N LEU A 7 -48.73 -0.42 17.05
CA LEU A 7 -47.94 -0.24 15.84
C LEU A 7 -46.52 0.17 16.23
N LEU A 8 -45.60 -0.80 16.27
CA LEU A 8 -44.17 -0.58 16.53
C LEU A 8 -43.45 -0.28 15.21
N THR A 9 -43.19 1.00 14.93
CA THR A 9 -42.33 1.42 13.83
C THR A 9 -40.87 1.16 14.19
N VAL A 10 -40.33 0.04 13.72
CA VAL A 10 -38.90 -0.27 13.85
C VAL A 10 -38.13 0.59 12.85
N LEU A 11 -37.54 1.69 13.34
CA LEU A 11 -36.58 2.50 12.60
C LEU A 11 -35.24 1.75 12.58
N PHE A 12 -35.00 0.98 11.51
CA PHE A 12 -33.71 0.32 11.28
C PHE A 12 -32.66 1.38 10.96
N PRO A 13 -31.62 1.60 11.78
CA PRO A 13 -30.52 2.47 11.39
C PRO A 13 -29.77 1.77 10.25
N LEU A 14 -29.80 2.39 9.07
CA LEU A 14 -28.96 1.99 7.95
C LEU A 14 -27.51 2.27 8.36
N LEU A 15 -26.82 1.23 8.83
CA LEU A 15 -25.36 1.25 8.95
C LEU A 15 -24.82 1.40 7.53
N ALA A 16 -24.49 2.64 7.16
CA ALA A 16 -23.74 2.93 5.96
C ALA A 16 -22.34 2.31 6.14
N PHE A 17 -22.16 1.10 5.62
CA PHE A 17 -20.83 0.57 5.37
C PHE A 17 -20.21 1.47 4.31
N ALA A 18 -19.28 2.33 4.72
CA ALA A 18 -18.44 3.07 3.79
C ALA A 18 -17.67 2.04 2.95
N GLN A 19 -18.13 1.81 1.72
CA GLN A 19 -17.38 1.03 0.75
C GLN A 19 -16.14 1.88 0.41
N THR A 20 -14.98 1.49 0.94
CA THR A 20 -13.70 2.01 0.43
C THR A 20 -13.62 1.61 -1.03
N GLU A 21 -13.90 2.56 -1.91
CA GLU A 21 -13.72 2.38 -3.35
C GLU A 21 -12.28 1.92 -3.64
N ASN A 22 -12.12 1.04 -4.63
CA ASN A 22 -10.82 0.55 -5.14
C ASN A 22 -10.01 1.65 -5.86
N THR A 23 -10.14 2.90 -5.44
CA THR A 23 -9.52 4.06 -6.08
C THR A 23 -8.06 4.11 -5.64
N ILE A 24 -7.14 3.92 -6.60
CA ILE A 24 -5.70 4.09 -6.39
C ILE A 24 -5.48 5.50 -5.82
N PRO A 25 -4.89 5.64 -4.62
CA PRO A 25 -4.60 6.94 -4.03
C PRO A 25 -3.73 7.77 -4.97
N LYS A 26 -4.09 9.06 -5.14
CA LYS A 26 -3.26 10.02 -5.90
C LYS A 26 -1.94 10.31 -5.18
N THR A 27 -1.94 10.21 -3.86
CA THR A 27 -0.78 10.40 -2.98
C THR A 27 -0.72 9.28 -1.94
N GLY A 28 0.47 9.01 -1.42
CA GLY A 28 0.70 7.95 -0.45
C GLY A 28 0.94 6.59 -1.09
N LEU A 29 1.34 5.64 -0.25
CA LEU A 29 1.60 4.26 -0.64
C LEU A 29 0.32 3.42 -0.48
N TYR A 30 0.25 2.31 -1.22
CA TYR A 30 -0.77 1.27 -1.09
C TYR A 30 -0.17 -0.08 -1.48
N ALA A 31 -0.74 -1.15 -0.95
CA ALA A 31 -0.40 -2.53 -1.33
C ALA A 31 -1.56 -3.18 -2.08
N PHE A 32 -1.28 -4.22 -2.85
CA PHE A 32 -2.34 -5.07 -3.40
C PHE A 32 -2.63 -6.26 -2.49
N GLU A 33 -3.89 -6.71 -2.49
CA GLU A 33 -4.28 -7.97 -1.86
C GLU A 33 -3.50 -9.15 -2.47
N THR A 34 -3.32 -10.19 -1.67
CA THR A 34 -2.64 -11.42 -2.10
C THR A 34 -3.52 -12.62 -1.85
N SER A 35 -3.52 -13.60 -2.75
CA SER A 35 -4.27 -14.85 -2.58
C SER A 35 -3.70 -15.71 -1.45
N ALA A 36 -4.52 -16.63 -0.94
CA ALA A 36 -4.06 -17.65 0.00
C ALA A 36 -2.86 -18.43 -0.57
N GLY A 37 -1.82 -18.61 0.25
CA GLY A 37 -0.57 -19.30 -0.14
C GLY A 37 0.47 -18.41 -0.84
N MET A 38 0.14 -17.19 -1.26
CA MET A 38 1.15 -16.26 -1.78
C MET A 38 2.07 -15.78 -0.63
N LYS A 39 3.37 -15.85 -0.87
CA LYS A 39 4.42 -15.37 0.04
C LYS A 39 5.03 -14.04 -0.38
N VAL A 40 4.63 -13.52 -1.53
CA VAL A 40 5.15 -12.27 -2.09
C VAL A 40 3.98 -11.33 -2.37
N GLY A 41 4.11 -10.10 -1.88
CA GLY A 41 3.22 -8.98 -2.18
C GLY A 41 3.98 -7.82 -2.81
N ALA A 42 3.25 -6.83 -3.30
CA ALA A 42 3.83 -5.61 -3.86
C ALA A 42 3.09 -4.38 -3.35
N ALA A 43 3.85 -3.31 -3.12
CA ALA A 43 3.34 -1.99 -2.80
C ALA A 43 3.88 -0.93 -3.76
N PHE A 44 3.01 0.03 -4.05
CA PHE A 44 3.18 1.09 -5.04
C PHE A 44 2.65 2.41 -4.46
N GLY A 45 2.71 3.49 -5.22
CA GLY A 45 2.10 4.76 -4.82
C GLY A 45 2.99 5.96 -5.10
N VAL A 46 2.85 7.01 -4.29
CA VAL A 46 3.57 8.27 -4.48
C VAL A 46 4.09 8.77 -3.14
N LEU A 47 5.39 9.06 -3.09
CA LEU A 47 6.04 9.71 -1.95
C LEU A 47 6.33 11.17 -2.28
N SER A 48 5.82 12.09 -1.46
CA SER A 48 6.12 13.51 -1.58
C SER A 48 7.51 13.82 -1.04
N GLY A 49 8.35 14.45 -1.85
CA GLY A 49 9.64 14.96 -1.40
C GLY A 49 9.49 16.19 -0.50
N GLY A 50 10.37 16.32 0.49
CA GLY A 50 10.46 17.52 1.34
C GLY A 50 11.24 18.65 0.65
N ASP A 51 11.83 19.53 1.45
CA ASP A 51 12.54 20.73 0.96
C ASP A 51 13.94 20.45 0.38
N THR A 52 14.49 19.26 0.66
CA THR A 52 15.82 18.82 0.19
C THR A 52 15.76 17.42 -0.41
N ASP A 53 16.66 17.14 -1.36
CA ASP A 53 16.79 15.79 -1.91
C ASP A 53 17.14 14.79 -0.79
N ASP A 54 16.55 13.60 -0.85
CA ASP A 54 16.73 12.54 0.14
C ASP A 54 16.82 11.17 -0.57
N GLN A 55 16.97 10.11 0.21
CA GLN A 55 16.93 8.73 -0.27
C GLN A 55 16.12 7.87 0.69
N LEU A 56 15.20 7.08 0.15
CA LEU A 56 14.56 5.99 0.88
C LEU A 56 15.55 4.82 0.94
N LEU A 57 16.03 4.51 2.15
CA LEU A 57 17.04 3.46 2.38
C LEU A 57 16.40 2.10 2.63
N SER A 58 15.29 2.06 3.36
CA SER A 58 14.59 0.81 3.67
C SER A 58 13.14 1.04 4.02
N VAL A 59 12.37 -0.04 3.95
CA VAL A 59 10.98 -0.11 4.41
C VAL A 59 10.83 -1.33 5.30
N THR A 60 10.12 -1.20 6.40
CA THR A 60 9.82 -2.32 7.30
C THR A 60 8.33 -2.36 7.63
N SER A 61 7.83 -3.55 7.98
CA SER A 61 6.45 -3.77 8.40
C SER A 61 6.36 -5.01 9.29
N THR A 62 5.28 -5.12 10.05
CA THR A 62 4.97 -6.33 10.82
C THR A 62 4.38 -7.45 9.97
N VAL A 63 3.90 -7.14 8.75
CA VAL A 63 3.24 -8.14 7.87
C VAL A 63 4.23 -9.00 7.08
N SER A 64 5.48 -8.54 6.96
CA SER A 64 6.54 -9.19 6.22
C SER A 64 7.88 -8.92 6.93
N PRO A 65 8.72 -9.96 7.14
CA PRO A 65 10.03 -9.78 7.74
C PRO A 65 11.04 -9.07 6.82
N ARG A 66 10.74 -8.98 5.52
CA ARG A 66 11.67 -8.46 4.51
C ARG A 66 10.93 -7.71 3.41
N ILE A 67 11.13 -6.39 3.38
CA ILE A 67 10.63 -5.54 2.28
C ILE A 67 11.82 -5.01 1.50
N GLU A 68 11.76 -5.19 0.18
CA GLU A 68 12.83 -4.80 -0.73
C GLU A 68 12.39 -3.66 -1.63
N ILE A 69 13.32 -2.77 -1.95
CA ILE A 69 13.14 -1.73 -2.95
C ILE A 69 13.64 -2.30 -4.28
N HIS A 70 12.77 -2.34 -5.27
CA HIS A 70 13.08 -2.82 -6.62
C HIS A 70 12.93 -1.70 -7.63
N GLU A 71 13.67 -1.80 -8.73
CA GLU A 71 13.48 -0.97 -9.90
C GLU A 71 13.36 -1.83 -11.16
N MET A 72 12.58 -1.35 -12.13
CA MET A 72 12.61 -1.84 -13.49
C MET A 72 13.61 -1.02 -14.30
N LYS A 73 14.59 -1.68 -14.92
CA LYS A 73 15.59 -1.02 -15.75
C LYS A 73 15.73 -1.71 -17.11
N ASP A 74 15.82 -0.93 -18.17
CA ASP A 74 16.21 -1.45 -19.49
C ASP A 74 17.70 -1.79 -19.48
N VAL A 75 18.00 -3.04 -19.79
CA VAL A 75 19.36 -3.53 -20.02
C VAL A 75 19.37 -4.18 -21.39
N ASN A 76 19.86 -3.43 -22.38
CA ASN A 76 19.97 -3.85 -23.78
C ASN A 76 18.62 -4.25 -24.41
N GLY A 77 17.57 -3.45 -24.17
CA GLY A 77 16.22 -3.72 -24.68
C GLY A 77 15.43 -4.74 -23.87
N ILE A 78 16.00 -5.25 -22.77
CA ILE A 78 15.34 -6.19 -21.86
C ILE A 78 15.01 -5.44 -20.56
N MET A 79 13.72 -5.33 -20.26
CA MET A 79 13.27 -4.79 -18.98
C MET A 79 13.56 -5.80 -17.86
N GLN A 80 14.46 -5.46 -16.95
CA GLN A 80 14.86 -6.28 -15.82
C GLN A 80 14.41 -5.66 -14.50
N MET A 81 13.76 -6.47 -13.67
CA MET A 81 13.49 -6.14 -12.27
C MET A 81 14.74 -6.44 -11.45
N ARG A 82 15.20 -5.48 -10.64
CA ARG A 82 16.31 -5.71 -9.72
C ARG A 82 16.10 -5.01 -8.38
N GLN A 83 16.54 -5.67 -7.31
CA GLN A 83 16.65 -5.04 -6.00
C GLN A 83 17.72 -3.94 -6.04
N VAL A 84 17.44 -2.83 -5.35
CA VAL A 84 18.38 -1.72 -5.13
C VAL A 84 18.52 -1.44 -3.64
N ALA A 85 19.65 -0.83 -3.26
CA ALA A 85 19.93 -0.48 -1.87
C ALA A 85 19.16 0.77 -1.39
N SER A 86 18.75 1.63 -2.31
CA SER A 86 17.95 2.82 -2.00
C SER A 86 17.20 3.32 -3.22
N MET A 87 16.18 4.14 -2.99
CA MET A 87 15.47 4.91 -4.01
C MET A 87 15.69 6.41 -3.79
N PRO A 88 16.07 7.19 -4.83
CA PRO A 88 16.19 8.64 -4.70
C PRO A 88 14.82 9.28 -4.50
N ILE A 89 14.76 10.30 -3.63
CA ILE A 89 13.57 11.09 -3.33
C ILE A 89 13.89 12.55 -3.66
N LYS A 90 13.35 13.02 -4.78
CA LYS A 90 13.55 14.39 -5.27
C LYS A 90 12.73 15.37 -4.45
N LYS A 91 13.35 16.47 -4.00
CA LYS A 91 12.66 17.54 -3.25
C LYS A 91 11.51 18.13 -4.03
N ASN A 92 10.48 18.62 -3.34
CA ASN A 92 9.34 19.34 -3.92
C ASN A 92 8.69 18.63 -5.12
N THR A 93 8.77 17.30 -5.17
CA THR A 93 8.21 16.50 -6.27
C THR A 93 7.52 15.25 -5.76
N GLU A 94 6.62 14.74 -6.59
CA GLU A 94 5.98 13.44 -6.40
C GLU A 94 6.87 12.33 -6.96
N ASN A 95 7.41 11.51 -6.06
CA ASN A 95 8.25 10.37 -6.40
C ASN A 95 7.36 9.14 -6.56
N LYS A 96 7.11 8.72 -7.81
CA LYS A 96 6.17 7.65 -8.13
C LYS A 96 6.81 6.27 -8.01
N LEU A 97 6.09 5.36 -7.36
CA LEU A 97 6.34 3.94 -7.32
C LEU A 97 5.28 3.22 -8.15
N GLY A 98 5.69 2.44 -9.14
CA GLY A 98 4.80 1.78 -10.08
C GLY A 98 5.44 0.57 -10.77
N PRO A 99 4.64 -0.23 -11.51
CA PRO A 99 5.10 -1.49 -12.10
C PRO A 99 6.29 -1.38 -13.06
N MET A 100 6.49 -0.23 -13.69
CA MET A 100 7.57 0.03 -14.65
C MET A 100 8.68 0.92 -14.10
N GLY A 101 8.69 1.18 -12.79
CA GLY A 101 9.69 2.00 -12.12
C GLY A 101 10.09 1.41 -10.78
N TYR A 102 10.26 2.26 -9.78
CA TYR A 102 10.48 1.80 -8.41
C TYR A 102 9.23 1.15 -7.83
N HIS A 103 9.38 0.11 -7.03
CA HIS A 103 8.29 -0.51 -6.29
C HIS A 103 8.82 -1.28 -5.08
N LEU A 104 7.92 -1.59 -4.15
CA LEU A 104 8.27 -2.31 -2.93
C LEU A 104 7.80 -3.75 -3.02
N MET A 105 8.70 -4.69 -2.83
CA MET A 105 8.38 -6.12 -2.79
C MET A 105 8.34 -6.57 -1.33
N LEU A 106 7.19 -7.07 -0.89
CA LEU A 106 7.00 -7.62 0.45
C LEU A 106 7.26 -9.12 0.36
N MET A 107 8.41 -9.57 0.85
CA MET A 107 8.86 -10.95 0.80
C MET A 107 8.43 -11.71 2.05
N ASP A 108 8.22 -13.02 1.91
CA ASP A 108 7.91 -13.93 3.03
C ASP A 108 6.72 -13.46 3.89
N LEU A 109 5.62 -13.07 3.23
CA LEU A 109 4.40 -12.62 3.91
C LEU A 109 3.96 -13.62 5.01
N ASN A 110 3.74 -13.08 6.21
CA ASN A 110 3.30 -13.83 7.38
C ASN A 110 1.87 -14.36 7.19
N ALA A 111 1.03 -13.59 6.52
CA ALA A 111 -0.34 -13.93 6.14
C ALA A 111 -0.71 -13.21 4.84
N PRO A 112 -1.77 -13.67 4.12
CA PRO A 112 -2.26 -12.96 2.94
C PRO A 112 -2.71 -11.53 3.28
N LEU A 113 -2.36 -10.57 2.42
CA LEU A 113 -2.85 -9.20 2.49
C LEU A 113 -4.32 -9.17 2.07
N GLN A 114 -5.19 -8.68 2.96
CA GLN A 114 -6.64 -8.66 2.74
C GLN A 114 -7.08 -7.26 2.28
N LYS A 115 -7.84 -7.18 1.19
CA LYS A 115 -8.40 -5.89 0.73
C LYS A 115 -9.21 -5.18 1.81
N GLY A 116 -9.18 -3.85 1.77
CA GLY A 116 -9.89 -2.99 2.73
C GLY A 116 -9.22 -2.91 4.10
N THR A 117 -8.13 -3.65 4.33
CA THR A 117 -7.30 -3.50 5.53
C THR A 117 -6.21 -2.46 5.32
N ASN A 118 -5.55 -2.06 6.40
CA ASN A 118 -4.36 -1.23 6.35
C ASN A 118 -3.18 -2.00 6.96
N ILE A 119 -1.99 -1.81 6.39
CA ILE A 119 -0.75 -2.38 6.93
C ILE A 119 0.18 -1.26 7.41
N PRO A 120 0.79 -1.40 8.61
CA PRO A 120 1.74 -0.42 9.11
C PRO A 120 3.06 -0.56 8.37
N VAL A 121 3.62 0.54 7.89
CA VAL A 121 4.94 0.59 7.27
C VAL A 121 5.79 1.68 7.93
N THR A 122 7.07 1.40 8.07
CA THR A 122 8.08 2.38 8.49
C THR A 122 9.06 2.58 7.35
N LEU A 123 9.14 3.81 6.85
CA LEU A 123 10.04 4.25 5.80
C LEU A 123 11.26 4.88 6.48
N LEU A 124 12.47 4.40 6.19
CA LEU A 124 13.70 5.02 6.65
C LEU A 124 14.31 5.86 5.53
N PHE A 125 14.32 7.17 5.73
CA PHE A 125 15.00 8.11 4.85
C PHE A 125 16.39 8.46 5.39
N LYS A 126 17.33 8.75 4.48
CA LYS A 126 18.70 9.10 4.84
C LYS A 126 18.77 10.38 5.68
N ASN A 127 18.03 11.42 5.31
CA ASN A 127 18.07 12.72 5.96
C ASN A 127 16.84 12.94 6.87
N ALA A 128 15.64 12.61 6.38
CA ALA A 128 14.40 12.81 7.13
C ALA A 128 14.14 11.77 8.25
N GLY A 129 14.98 10.74 8.34
CA GLY A 129 14.87 9.66 9.32
C GLY A 129 13.64 8.78 9.10
N GLU A 130 13.13 8.18 10.19
CA GLU A 130 11.98 7.28 10.13
C GLU A 130 10.66 8.03 9.96
N LYS A 131 9.80 7.51 9.07
CA LYS A 131 8.41 7.93 8.90
C LYS A 131 7.51 6.71 8.97
N LYS A 132 6.58 6.73 9.92
CA LYS A 132 5.59 5.66 10.13
C LYS A 132 4.28 6.06 9.46
N MET A 133 3.66 5.14 8.73
CA MET A 133 2.36 5.35 8.12
C MET A 133 1.61 4.04 7.97
N ASN A 134 0.29 4.12 7.84
CA ASN A 134 -0.56 2.99 7.48
C ASN A 134 -0.94 3.11 6.01
N ILE A 135 -0.77 2.03 5.25
CA ILE A 135 -1.08 2.01 3.82
C ILE A 135 -2.26 1.07 3.56
N PRO A 136 -3.22 1.45 2.71
CA PRO A 136 -4.36 0.61 2.39
C PRO A 136 -3.95 -0.58 1.52
N VAL A 137 -4.66 -1.69 1.71
CA VAL A 137 -4.60 -2.86 0.84
C VAL A 137 -5.78 -2.79 -0.13
N LEU A 138 -5.48 -2.65 -1.42
CA LEU A 138 -6.45 -2.54 -2.49
C LEU A 138 -6.66 -3.88 -3.20
N ALA A 139 -7.85 -4.09 -3.76
CA ALA A 139 -8.08 -5.24 -4.62
C ALA A 139 -7.20 -5.13 -5.88
N ARG A 140 -6.62 -6.25 -6.32
CA ARG A 140 -5.86 -6.27 -7.56
C ARG A 140 -6.85 -6.18 -8.72
N GLN A 141 -6.82 -5.07 -9.46
CA GLN A 141 -7.62 -4.98 -10.69
C GLN A 141 -7.02 -5.94 -11.72
N ALA A 142 -7.78 -6.97 -12.10
CA ALA A 142 -7.47 -7.75 -13.29
C ALA A 142 -7.67 -6.85 -14.50
N LYS A 143 -6.68 -6.82 -15.39
CA LYS A 143 -6.81 -6.18 -16.71
C LYS A 143 -7.56 -7.11 -17.64
#